data_AF-A0A925VTD8-F1
#
_entry.id   AF-A0A925VTD8-F1
#
_cell.length_a   1.000
_cell.length_b   1.000
_cell.length_c   1.000
_cell.angle_alpha   90.00
_cell.angle_beta   90.00
_cell.angle_gamma   90.00
#
_symmetry.space_group_name_H-M   'P 1'
#
loop_
_entity.id
_entity.type
_entity.pdbx_description
1 polymer ?
#
loop_
_entity_poly.entity_id
_entity_poly.type
_entity_poly.pdbx_seq_one_letter_code
_entity_poly.pdbx_strand_id
1 'polypeptide(L)'
;MKDFRGYAVENRARMASGDLATEVVKKALDTFGALHAGLRTNHAELRGLVPALQPHPLPVRVLLLLEEDPPPRPTATGHMSTASKFKAATYLKLRGEILDLLQGKLKPFRVDAGLYCCADVPASAGWTANAQR
;
A
#
# COMPACT_ATOMS: atom_id res chain seq x y z
N MET A 1 0.97 10.57 6.09
CA MET A 1 -0.11 9.68 5.58
C MET A 1 -0.77 10.39 4.41
N LYS A 2 -0.70 9.84 3.18
CA LYS A 2 -1.49 10.36 2.05
C LYS A 2 -2.74 9.51 1.92
N ASP A 3 -3.87 10.17 1.98
CA ASP A 3 -5.16 9.56 1.72
C ASP A 3 -5.34 9.43 0.20
N PHE A 4 -5.53 8.20 -0.28
CA PHE A 4 -5.86 7.93 -1.68
C PHE A 4 -7.38 7.78 -1.91
N ARG A 5 -8.17 7.95 -0.83
CA ARG A 5 -9.45 8.66 -0.72
C ARG A 5 -10.05 9.34 -1.97
N GLY A 6 -10.98 8.76 -2.73
CA GLY A 6 -11.68 9.41 -3.85
C GLY A 6 -10.90 9.51 -5.17
N TYR A 7 -9.77 8.82 -5.30
CA TYR A 7 -8.90 8.87 -6.48
C TYR A 7 -8.90 7.57 -7.29
N ALA A 8 -9.90 6.69 -7.10
CA ALA A 8 -9.97 5.38 -7.74
C ALA A 8 -9.77 5.41 -9.27
N VAL A 9 -10.39 6.36 -9.99
CA VAL A 9 -10.28 6.48 -11.45
C VAL A 9 -8.85 6.84 -11.88
N GLU A 10 -8.25 7.84 -11.22
CA GLU A 10 -6.90 8.30 -11.51
C GLU A 10 -5.86 7.24 -11.13
N ASN A 11 -6.05 6.61 -9.97
CA ASN A 11 -5.18 5.55 -9.49
C ASN A 11 -5.22 4.34 -10.42
N ARG A 12 -6.34 4.02 -11.07
CA ARG A 12 -6.42 2.90 -12.02
C ARG A 12 -5.43 3.03 -13.18
N ALA A 13 -5.33 4.21 -13.79
CA ALA A 13 -4.36 4.46 -14.86
C ALA A 13 -2.92 4.38 -14.33
N ARG A 14 -2.70 4.93 -13.12
CA ARG A 14 -1.39 4.98 -12.46
C ARG A 14 -0.91 3.63 -11.91
N MET A 15 -1.85 2.73 -11.65
CA MET A 15 -1.60 1.34 -11.34
C MET A 15 -1.08 0.60 -12.56
N ALA A 16 -1.70 0.82 -13.73
CA ALA A 16 -1.26 0.22 -14.99
C ALA A 16 0.10 0.76 -15.46
N SER A 17 0.40 2.05 -15.22
CA SER A 17 1.71 2.63 -15.57
C SER A 17 2.82 2.34 -14.56
N GLY A 18 2.49 1.89 -13.35
CA GLY A 18 3.44 1.72 -12.24
C GLY A 18 3.86 3.02 -11.54
N ASP A 19 3.30 4.16 -11.95
CA ASP A 19 3.58 5.46 -11.32
C ASP A 19 3.13 5.50 -9.85
N LEU A 20 2.02 4.81 -9.53
CA LEU A 20 1.54 4.73 -8.15
C LEU A 20 2.58 4.06 -7.24
N ALA A 21 3.12 2.91 -7.67
CA ALA A 21 4.15 2.20 -6.93
C ALA A 21 5.41 3.06 -6.76
N THR A 22 5.82 3.78 -7.82
CA THR A 22 6.99 4.66 -7.75
C THR A 22 6.78 5.84 -6.80
N GLU A 23 5.60 6.48 -6.80
CA GLU A 23 5.27 7.53 -5.82
C GLU A 23 5.29 6.99 -4.39
N VAL A 24 4.71 5.82 -4.16
CA VAL A 24 4.64 5.19 -2.83
C VAL A 24 6.03 4.86 -2.32
N VAL A 25 6.90 4.28 -3.16
CA VAL A 25 8.30 4.00 -2.80
C VAL A 25 9.04 5.28 -2.45
N LYS A 26 8.94 6.31 -3.30
CA LYS A 26 9.58 7.60 -3.05
C LYS A 26 9.16 8.17 -1.70
N LYS A 27 7.86 8.17 -1.41
CA LYS A 27 7.32 8.66 -0.14
C LYS A 27 7.77 7.86 1.07
N ALA A 28 7.81 6.53 0.94
CA ALA A 28 8.30 5.68 2.01
C ALA A 28 9.76 6.03 2.34
N LEU A 29 10.62 6.09 1.32
CA LEU A 29 12.04 6.42 1.48
C LEU A 29 12.26 7.85 1.99
N ASP A 30 11.53 8.83 1.47
CA ASP A 30 11.58 10.23 1.93
C ASP A 30 11.17 10.32 3.40
N THR A 31 10.14 9.56 3.81
CA THR A 31 9.68 9.50 5.21
C THR A 31 10.75 8.89 6.11
N PHE A 32 11.32 7.75 5.74
CA PHE A 32 12.43 7.15 6.50
C PHE A 32 13.64 8.08 6.57
N GLY A 33 14.00 8.69 5.45
CA GLY A 33 15.10 9.66 5.36
C GLY A 33 14.87 10.85 6.28
N ALA A 34 13.67 11.44 6.27
CA ALA A 34 13.31 12.55 7.15
C ALA A 34 13.35 12.15 8.63
N LEU A 35 12.85 10.96 8.98
CA LEU A 35 12.88 10.45 10.35
C LEU A 35 14.31 10.24 10.83
N HIS A 36 15.17 9.61 10.02
CA HIS A 36 16.58 9.42 10.35
C HIS A 36 17.38 10.72 10.37
N ALA A 37 17.10 11.67 9.47
CA ALA A 37 17.73 12.98 9.48
C ALA A 37 17.32 13.77 10.73
N GLY A 38 16.03 13.79 11.05
CA GLY A 38 15.48 14.45 12.23
C GLY A 38 16.03 13.88 13.54
N LEU A 39 16.21 12.56 13.60
CA LEU A 39 16.91 11.89 14.69
C LEU A 39 18.34 12.42 14.86
N ARG A 40 19.10 12.44 13.76
CA ARG A 40 20.50 12.87 13.77
C ARG A 40 20.67 14.34 14.17
N THR A 41 19.75 15.19 13.76
CA THR A 41 19.79 16.63 14.04
C THR A 41 19.05 17.03 15.32
N ASN A 42 18.48 16.06 16.05
CA ASN A 42 17.63 16.29 17.22
C ASN A 42 16.51 17.33 16.96
N HIS A 43 15.90 17.24 15.77
CA HIS A 43 14.86 18.16 15.32
C HIS A 43 13.65 18.11 16.27
N ALA A 44 13.21 19.27 16.75
CA ALA A 44 12.21 19.37 17.82
C ALA A 44 10.89 18.66 17.49
N GLU A 45 10.37 18.84 16.28
CA GLU A 45 9.09 18.25 15.84
C GLU A 45 9.12 16.72 15.74
N LEU A 46 10.30 16.15 15.48
CA LEU A 46 10.47 14.71 15.30
C LEU A 46 10.92 14.02 16.59
N ARG A 47 11.20 14.78 17.65
CA ARG A 47 11.68 14.26 18.94
C ARG A 47 10.69 13.27 19.57
N GLY A 48 9.39 13.56 19.45
CA GLY A 48 8.34 12.67 19.95
C GLY A 48 8.26 11.31 19.22
N LEU A 49 8.80 11.23 18.00
CA LEU A 49 8.79 10.01 17.20
C LEU A 49 10.04 9.14 17.42
N VAL A 50 11.08 9.66 18.07
CA VAL A 50 12.33 8.93 18.33
C VAL A 50 12.12 7.56 18.99
N PRO A 51 11.28 7.43 20.05
CA PRO A 51 11.11 6.14 20.71
C PRO A 51 10.47 5.08 19.81
N ALA A 52 9.70 5.49 18.79
CA ALA A 52 9.10 4.57 17.83
C ALA A 52 10.09 4.13 16.74
N LEU A 53 11.23 4.80 16.62
CA LEU A 53 12.26 4.54 15.62
C LEU A 53 13.49 3.84 16.20
N GLN A 54 13.61 3.79 17.53
CA GLN A 54 14.75 3.20 18.23
C GLN A 54 14.29 2.20 19.31
N PRO A 55 14.69 0.92 19.22
CA PRO A 55 15.49 0.32 18.15
C PRO A 55 14.75 0.34 16.81
N HIS A 56 15.49 0.32 15.69
CA HIS A 56 14.86 0.33 14.36
C HIS A 56 13.92 -0.88 14.25
N PRO A 57 12.60 -0.66 14.10
CA PRO A 57 11.64 -1.74 14.15
C PRO A 57 11.83 -2.62 12.92
N LEU A 58 12.41 -3.80 13.08
CA LEU A 58 12.56 -4.77 12.02
C LEU A 58 11.58 -5.94 12.25
N PRO A 59 10.78 -6.33 11.24
CA PRO A 59 10.69 -5.76 9.89
C PRO A 59 9.85 -4.48 9.84
N VAL A 60 10.23 -3.54 8.97
CA VAL A 60 9.38 -2.39 8.62
C VAL A 60 8.47 -2.79 7.47
N ARG A 61 7.18 -2.45 7.52
CA ARG A 61 6.22 -2.76 6.45
C ARG A 61 5.51 -1.52 5.92
N VAL A 62 5.52 -1.35 4.60
CA VAL A 62 4.72 -0.35 3.88
C VAL A 62 3.43 -1.01 3.40
N LEU A 63 2.30 -0.45 3.80
CA LEU A 63 0.97 -0.92 3.40
C LEU A 63 0.35 0.06 2.41
N LEU A 64 0.10 -0.40 1.19
CA LEU A 64 -0.69 0.34 0.22
C LEU A 64 -2.13 -0.14 0.28
N LEU A 65 -3.04 0.76 0.68
CA LEU A 65 -4.47 0.52 0.72
C LEU A 65 -5.10 1.10 -0.55
N LEU A 66 -5.61 0.22 -1.42
CA LEU A 66 -6.36 0.58 -2.61
C LEU A 66 -7.84 0.75 -2.27
N GLU A 67 -8.44 1.78 -2.86
CA GLU A 67 -9.88 2.04 -2.73
C GLU A 67 -10.74 1.11 -3.58
N GLU A 68 -10.14 0.43 -4.56
CA GLU A 68 -10.92 -0.31 -5.55
C GLU A 68 -11.80 -1.38 -4.90
N ASP A 69 -13.06 -1.43 -5.36
CA ASP A 69 -13.97 -2.51 -5.02
C ASP A 69 -13.30 -3.86 -5.29
N PRO A 70 -13.50 -4.85 -4.40
CA PRO A 70 -12.97 -6.19 -4.62
C PRO A 70 -13.43 -6.70 -6.00
N PRO A 71 -12.59 -7.47 -6.71
CA PRO A 71 -12.95 -7.99 -8.01
C PRO A 71 -14.28 -8.75 -7.91
N PRO A 72 -15.11 -8.75 -8.97
CA PRO A 72 -16.40 -9.40 -8.94
C PRO A 72 -16.23 -10.86 -8.49
N ARG A 73 -16.85 -11.20 -7.36
CA ARG A 73 -16.80 -12.56 -6.81
C ARG A 73 -17.76 -13.46 -7.57
N PRO A 74 -17.49 -14.78 -7.65
CA PRO A 74 -18.48 -15.73 -8.13
C PRO A 74 -19.77 -15.57 -7.30
N THR A 75 -20.91 -15.54 -7.98
CA THR A 75 -22.21 -15.65 -7.32
C THR A 75 -22.30 -16.97 -6.55
N ALA A 76 -23.24 -17.11 -5.61
CA ALA A 76 -23.47 -18.37 -4.88
C ALA A 76 -23.69 -19.58 -5.82
N THR A 77 -24.10 -19.33 -7.06
CA THR A 77 -24.28 -20.31 -8.15
C THR A 77 -23.03 -20.55 -9.01
N GLY A 78 -21.88 -19.95 -8.69
CA GLY A 78 -20.61 -20.12 -9.41
C GLY A 78 -20.54 -19.46 -10.79
N HIS A 79 -21.63 -18.85 -11.27
CA HIS A 79 -21.67 -18.20 -12.58
C HIS A 79 -21.08 -16.79 -12.52
N MET A 80 -19.98 -16.60 -13.28
CA MET A 80 -19.43 -15.29 -13.63
C MET A 80 -19.47 -15.12 -15.15
N SER A 81 -19.88 -13.95 -15.61
CA SER A 81 -19.77 -13.61 -17.03
C SER A 81 -18.30 -13.63 -17.48
N THR A 82 -18.05 -13.91 -18.76
CA THR A 82 -16.69 -13.87 -19.34
C THR A 82 -16.02 -12.50 -19.10
N ALA A 83 -16.79 -11.40 -19.21
CA ALA A 83 -16.30 -10.06 -18.92
C ALA A 83 -15.91 -9.87 -17.45
N SER A 84 -16.68 -10.42 -16.52
CA SER A 84 -16.36 -10.39 -15.07
C SER A 84 -15.10 -11.18 -14.76
N LYS A 85 -14.92 -12.35 -15.39
CA LYS A 85 -13.71 -13.18 -15.24
C LYS A 85 -12.46 -12.44 -15.75
N PHE A 86 -12.58 -11.82 -16.92
CA PHE A 86 -11.48 -11.05 -17.51
C PHE A 86 -11.08 -9.87 -16.63
N LYS A 87 -12.06 -9.09 -16.12
CA LYS A 87 -11.82 -7.99 -15.17
C LYS A 87 -11.12 -8.46 -13.90
N ALA A 88 -11.56 -9.58 -13.31
CA ALA A 88 -10.93 -10.13 -12.11
C ALA A 88 -9.48 -10.57 -12.36
N ALA A 89 -9.20 -11.22 -13.50
CA ALA A 89 -7.85 -11.64 -13.87
C ALA A 89 -6.92 -10.44 -14.11
N THR A 90 -7.38 -9.40 -14.83
CA THR A 90 -6.62 -8.17 -15.03
C THR A 90 -6.31 -7.47 -13.70
N TYR A 91 -7.29 -7.41 -12.80
CA TYR A 91 -7.10 -6.82 -11.47
C TYR A 91 -6.04 -7.56 -10.65
N LEU A 92 -6.10 -8.89 -10.60
CA LEU A 92 -5.10 -9.70 -9.89
C LEU A 92 -3.70 -9.54 -10.47
N LYS A 93 -3.59 -9.50 -11.80
CA LYS A 93 -2.33 -9.26 -12.49
C LYS A 93 -1.72 -7.91 -12.11
N LEU A 94 -2.50 -6.83 -12.21
CA LEU A 94 -2.04 -5.48 -11.88
C LEU A 94 -1.64 -5.36 -10.40
N ARG A 95 -2.39 -5.98 -9.48
CA ARG A 95 -2.01 -6.02 -8.06
C ARG A 95 -0.67 -6.74 -7.85
N GLY A 96 -0.47 -7.87 -8.55
CA GLY A 96 0.81 -8.59 -8.53
C GLY A 96 1.96 -7.72 -9.00
N GLU A 97 1.83 -7.09 -10.17
CA GLU A 97 2.86 -6.23 -10.76
C GLU A 97 3.23 -5.04 -9.85
N ILE A 98 2.24 -4.40 -9.22
CA ILE A 98 2.48 -3.32 -8.25
C ILE A 98 3.21 -3.86 -7.02
N LEU A 99 2.77 -4.98 -6.48
CA LEU A 99 3.38 -5.56 -5.29
C LEU A 99 4.83 -5.96 -5.57
N ASP A 100 5.10 -6.59 -6.70
CA ASP A 100 6.44 -6.98 -7.13
C ASP A 100 7.35 -5.76 -7.29
N LEU A 101 6.83 -4.68 -7.87
CA LEU A 101 7.57 -3.43 -8.03
C LEU A 101 7.88 -2.77 -6.68
N LEU A 102 6.91 -2.74 -5.75
CA LEU A 102 7.10 -2.23 -4.40
C LEU A 102 8.15 -3.06 -3.65
N GLN A 103 8.00 -4.38 -3.64
CA GLN A 103 8.91 -5.30 -2.98
C GLN A 103 10.31 -5.22 -3.58
N GLY A 104 10.43 -5.20 -4.91
CA GLY A 104 11.71 -5.07 -5.61
C GLY A 104 12.48 -3.80 -5.22
N LYS A 105 11.79 -2.66 -5.10
CA LYS A 105 12.42 -1.39 -4.73
C LYS A 105 12.70 -1.24 -3.23
N LEU A 106 11.89 -1.87 -2.37
CA LEU A 106 11.99 -1.71 -0.90
C LEU A 106 12.85 -2.79 -0.22
N LYS A 107 12.99 -3.97 -0.84
CA LYS A 107 13.81 -5.08 -0.33
C LYS A 107 15.26 -4.70 0.02
N PRO A 108 15.99 -3.88 -0.75
CA PRO A 108 17.34 -3.44 -0.38
C PRO A 108 17.41 -2.69 0.97
N PHE A 109 16.30 -2.08 1.38
CA PHE A 109 16.17 -1.33 2.63
C PHE A 109 15.59 -2.17 3.77
N ARG A 110 15.39 -3.49 3.58
CA ARG A 110 14.71 -4.39 4.53
C ARG A 110 13.30 -3.91 4.91
N VAL A 111 12.63 -3.26 3.96
CA VAL A 111 11.25 -2.82 4.08
C VAL A 111 10.36 -3.78 3.29
N ASP A 112 9.43 -4.43 3.98
CA ASP A 112 8.39 -5.26 3.37
C ASP A 112 7.31 -4.37 2.76
N ALA A 113 6.62 -4.87 1.74
CA ALA A 113 5.46 -4.21 1.15
C ALA A 113 4.25 -5.15 1.16
N GLY A 114 3.08 -4.58 1.50
CA GLY A 114 1.78 -5.24 1.40
C GLY A 114 0.80 -4.37 0.61
N LEU A 115 -0.03 -5.01 -0.20
CA LEU A 115 -1.05 -4.36 -1.02
C LEU A 115 -2.42 -4.92 -0.65
N TYR A 116 -3.27 -4.07 -0.09
CA TYR A 116 -4.59 -4.44 0.41
C TYR A 116 -5.65 -3.50 -0.15
N CYS A 117 -6.91 -3.92 -0.17
CA CYS A 117 -8.07 -3.05 -0.26
C CYS A 117 -8.81 -3.03 1.08
N CYS A 118 -9.80 -2.16 1.22
CA CYS A 118 -10.57 -2.03 2.47
C CYS A 118 -11.18 -3.36 2.96
N ALA A 119 -11.41 -4.32 2.06
CA ALA A 119 -12.01 -5.61 2.38
C ALA A 119 -11.02 -6.71 2.79
N ASP A 120 -9.72 -6.56 2.54
CA ASP A 120 -8.72 -7.62 2.75
C ASP A 120 -7.53 -7.21 3.64
N VAL A 121 -7.60 -6.04 4.29
CA VAL A 121 -6.60 -5.61 5.28
C VAL A 121 -6.57 -6.63 6.44
N PRO A 122 -5.43 -7.26 6.74
CA PRO A 122 -5.36 -8.26 7.79
C PRO A 122 -5.46 -7.57 9.16
N ALA A 123 -6.19 -8.19 10.10
CA ALA A 123 -6.29 -7.69 11.48
C ALA A 123 -4.91 -7.57 12.16
N SER A 124 -3.95 -8.40 11.76
CA SER A 124 -2.55 -8.35 12.23
C SER A 124 -1.80 -7.09 11.80
N ALA A 125 -2.30 -6.33 10.82
CA ALA A 125 -1.75 -5.02 10.51
C ALA A 125 -2.06 -3.99 11.61
N GLY A 126 -3.09 -4.22 12.44
CA GLY A 126 -3.56 -3.25 13.43
C GLY A 126 -4.41 -2.12 12.84
N TRP A 127 -4.83 -2.25 11.58
CA TRP A 127 -5.67 -1.28 10.87
C TRP A 127 -7.07 -1.85 10.69
N THR A 128 -8.09 -1.06 11.01
CA THR A 128 -9.48 -1.34 10.70
C THR A 128 -9.95 -0.36 9.64
N ALA A 129 -10.40 -0.88 8.50
CA ALA A 129 -11.04 -0.05 7.47
C ALA A 129 -12.45 0.30 7.96
N ASN A 130 -12.62 1.50 8.51
CA ASN A 130 -13.95 2.02 8.81
C ASN A 130 -14.60 2.41 7.48
N ALA A 131 -15.53 1.59 7.00
CA ALA A 131 -16.42 1.99 5.92
C ALA A 131 -17.26 3.18 6.43
N GLN A 132 -16.88 4.40 6.07
CA GLN A 132 -17.77 5.55 6.27
C GLN A 132 -18.98 5.34 5.35
N ARG A 133 -20.14 5.15 5.97
CA ARG A 133 -21.44 5.09 5.31
C ARG A 133 -21.82 6.44 4.72
#